data_AF-A0A2Z2KGS9-F1
#
_entry.id   AF-A0A2Z2KGS9-F1
#
_cell.length_a   1.000
_cell.length_b   1.000
_cell.length_c   1.000
_cell.angle_alpha   90.00
_cell.angle_beta   90.00
_cell.angle_gamma   90.00
#
_symmetry.space_group_name_H-M   'P 1'
#
loop_
_entity.id
_entity.type
_entity.pdbx_description
1 polymer ?
#
loop_
_entity_poly.entity_id
_entity_poly.type
_entity_poly.pdbx_seq_one_letter_code
_entity_poly.pdbx_strand_id
1 'polypeptide(L)'
;MLSQLHFDFKKLVYQKRYLMILTGILLFSIIYAVYLSHGGLPMFEVVDSGLSQFRPVYWLICCYMVCDVISSDYHSKTLKTTIPYAKSRTSYIASKSILSAGICFFALLVHLLSSFTAACIFSPNSEWMGWGQSFVLASIGAISTILFFVSIFIFCMIVTENEAVTIGFAMGTVIIMLILESIKQISTYVPTMQVITLQATVNANFSTGILIVGALVFLAIAFSLFTTSIFRRKDLFV
;
A
#
# COMPACT_ATOMS: atom_id res chain seq x y z
N MET A 1 -14.73 14.36 10.37
CA MET A 1 -13.62 13.84 9.55
C MET A 1 -12.27 14.23 10.12
N LEU A 2 -11.90 15.51 10.14
CA LEU A 2 -10.57 15.95 10.61
C LEU A 2 -10.25 15.54 12.06
N SER A 3 -11.21 15.64 12.98
CA SER A 3 -11.03 15.20 14.37
C SER A 3 -10.76 13.70 14.48
N GLN A 4 -11.49 12.87 13.72
CA GLN A 4 -11.30 11.43 13.67
C GLN A 4 -9.93 11.07 13.08
N LEU A 5 -9.57 11.72 11.97
CA LEU A 5 -8.28 11.52 11.31
C LEU A 5 -7.12 11.89 12.26
N HIS A 6 -7.23 13.00 12.98
CA HIS A 6 -6.24 13.43 13.97
C HIS A 6 -6.09 12.43 15.12
N PHE A 7 -7.21 11.89 15.61
CA PHE A 7 -7.20 10.86 16.64
C PHE A 7 -6.52 9.58 16.15
N ASP A 8 -6.92 9.08 14.97
CA ASP A 8 -6.34 7.86 14.40
C ASP A 8 -4.84 8.06 14.07
N PHE A 9 -4.43 9.24 13.59
CA PHE A 9 -3.03 9.57 13.34
C PHE A 9 -2.19 9.61 14.62
N LYS A 10 -2.69 10.25 15.69
CA LYS A 10 -2.02 10.23 17.00
C LYS A 10 -1.85 8.80 17.49
N LYS A 11 -2.91 7.98 17.43
CA LYS A 11 -2.87 6.56 17.82
C LYS A 11 -1.76 5.83 17.06
N LEU A 12 -1.61 6.09 15.77
CA LEU A 12 -0.56 5.51 14.93
C LEU A 12 0.85 5.87 15.40
N VAL A 13 1.11 7.15 15.68
CA VAL A 13 2.42 7.65 16.12
C VAL A 13 2.86 7.01 17.45
N TYR A 14 1.92 6.77 18.38
CA TYR A 14 2.23 6.16 19.68
C TYR A 14 2.44 4.64 19.62
N GLN A 15 2.04 3.97 18.55
CA GLN A 15 2.10 2.52 18.45
C GLN A 15 3.48 2.05 18.00
N LYS A 16 4.27 1.53 18.95
CA LYS A 16 5.64 1.03 18.75
C LYS A 16 5.79 0.05 17.59
N ARG A 17 4.75 -0.74 17.27
CA ARG A 17 4.75 -1.68 16.14
C ARG A 17 5.02 -1.02 14.78
N TYR A 18 4.46 0.16 14.53
CA TYR A 18 4.67 0.85 13.26
C TYR A 18 6.08 1.44 13.17
N LEU A 19 6.61 1.93 14.29
CA LEU A 19 8.01 2.32 14.37
C LEU A 19 8.94 1.13 14.09
N MET A 20 8.67 -0.05 14.68
CA MET A 20 9.46 -1.26 14.41
C MET A 20 9.42 -1.68 12.94
N ILE A 21 8.23 -1.64 12.30
CA ILE A 21 8.09 -1.94 10.88
C ILE A 21 8.91 -0.96 10.04
N LEU A 22 8.76 0.35 10.28
CA LEU A 22 9.47 1.38 9.52
C LEU A 22 10.99 1.30 9.71
N THR A 23 11.47 1.09 10.94
CA THR A 23 12.90 0.88 11.21
C THR A 23 13.41 -0.39 10.54
N GLY A 24 12.63 -1.47 10.54
CA GLY A 24 12.97 -2.71 9.83
C GLY A 24 13.11 -2.49 8.33
N ILE A 25 12.15 -1.79 7.71
CA ILE A 25 12.21 -1.42 6.29
C ILE A 25 13.45 -0.57 6.02
N LEU A 26 13.70 0.45 6.83
CA LEU A 26 14.85 1.36 6.67
C LEU A 26 16.18 0.59 6.74
N LEU A 27 16.37 -0.25 7.76
CA LEU A 27 17.59 -1.04 7.92
C LEU A 27 17.78 -2.01 6.75
N PHE A 28 16.74 -2.75 6.38
CA PHE A 28 16.78 -3.67 5.24
C PHE A 28 17.15 -2.95 3.93
N SER A 29 16.52 -1.80 3.68
CA SER A 29 16.74 -0.99 2.47
C SER A 29 18.19 -0.52 2.36
N ILE A 30 18.75 0.01 3.46
CA ILE A 30 20.14 0.47 3.49
C ILE A 30 21.11 -0.70 3.30
N ILE A 31 20.95 -1.78 4.06
CA ILE A 31 21.84 -2.95 4.00
C ILE A 31 21.84 -3.54 2.59
N TYR A 32 20.66 -3.71 1.98
CA TYR A 32 20.55 -4.29 0.65
C TYR A 32 21.09 -3.36 -0.44
N ALA A 33 20.84 -2.05 -0.35
CA ALA A 33 21.40 -1.09 -1.29
C ALA A 33 22.93 -1.01 -1.21
N VAL A 34 23.51 -1.09 0.00
CA VAL A 34 24.97 -1.17 0.20
C VAL A 34 25.54 -2.43 -0.43
N TYR A 35 24.90 -3.59 -0.20
CA TYR A 35 25.31 -4.85 -0.81
C TYR A 35 25.35 -4.78 -2.33
N LEU A 36 24.29 -4.26 -2.95
CA LEU A 36 24.20 -4.10 -4.41
C LEU A 36 25.22 -3.10 -4.97
N SER A 37 25.45 -1.99 -4.24
CA SER A 37 26.43 -0.96 -4.63
C SER A 37 27.86 -1.51 -4.60
N HIS A 38 28.21 -2.33 -3.61
CA HIS A 38 29.50 -3.03 -3.56
C HIS A 38 29.66 -4.08 -4.67
N GLY A 39 28.54 -4.60 -5.20
CA GLY A 39 28.52 -5.42 -6.41
C GLY A 39 28.84 -4.64 -7.69
N GLY A 40 29.04 -3.33 -7.62
CA GLY A 40 29.38 -2.47 -8.76
C GLY A 40 28.16 -2.05 -9.60
N LEU A 41 26.94 -2.30 -9.11
CA LEU A 41 25.73 -1.90 -9.81
C LEU A 41 25.59 -0.37 -9.82
N PRO A 42 25.14 0.24 -10.92
CA PRO A 42 24.85 1.66 -10.97
C PRO A 42 23.67 2.00 -10.07
N MET A 43 23.64 3.27 -9.61
CA MET A 43 22.66 3.76 -8.64
C MET A 43 21.21 3.43 -9.01
N PHE A 44 20.86 3.57 -10.29
CA PHE A 44 19.51 3.28 -10.80
C PHE A 44 19.13 1.80 -10.61
N GLU A 45 20.02 0.89 -11.00
CA GLU A 45 19.80 -0.56 -10.89
C GLU A 45 19.75 -1.02 -9.43
N VAL A 46 20.49 -0.36 -8.53
CA VAL A 46 20.41 -0.62 -7.08
C VAL A 46 19.00 -0.35 -6.56
N VAL A 47 18.41 0.80 -6.92
CA VAL A 47 17.06 1.17 -6.47
C VAL A 47 16.00 0.29 -7.13
N ASP A 48 16.10 0.03 -8.43
CA ASP A 48 15.15 -0.81 -9.17
C ASP A 48 15.17 -2.26 -8.67
N SER A 49 16.36 -2.85 -8.51
CA SER A 49 16.53 -4.18 -7.94
C SER A 49 16.07 -4.24 -6.48
N GLY A 50 16.37 -3.21 -5.69
CA GLY A 50 15.89 -3.06 -4.32
C GLY A 50 14.37 -3.11 -4.23
N LEU A 51 13.70 -2.32 -5.06
CA LEU A 51 12.25 -2.26 -5.12
C LEU A 51 11.66 -3.60 -5.59
N SER A 52 12.21 -4.21 -6.64
CA SER A 52 11.75 -5.48 -7.18
C SER A 52 11.79 -6.61 -6.15
N GLN A 53 12.87 -6.69 -5.35
CA GLN A 53 13.03 -7.71 -4.31
C GLN A 53 12.23 -7.41 -3.03
N PHE A 54 12.08 -6.13 -2.67
CA PHE A 54 11.31 -5.74 -1.47
C PHE A 54 9.79 -5.87 -1.68
N ARG A 55 9.33 -5.69 -2.91
CA ARG A 55 7.91 -5.61 -3.30
C ARG A 55 7.01 -6.73 -2.74
N PRO A 56 7.36 -8.04 -2.78
CA PRO A 56 6.52 -9.07 -2.17
C PRO A 56 6.28 -8.86 -0.68
N VAL A 57 7.35 -8.53 0.06
CA VAL A 57 7.30 -8.26 1.50
C VAL A 57 6.54 -6.96 1.78
N TYR A 58 6.76 -5.94 0.97
CA TYR A 58 6.05 -4.67 1.04
C TYR A 58 4.53 -4.87 0.99
N TRP A 59 4.01 -5.65 0.05
CA TRP A 59 2.56 -5.86 -0.06
C TRP A 59 1.97 -6.63 1.13
N LEU A 60 2.72 -7.57 1.71
CA LEU A 60 2.31 -8.26 2.94
C LEU A 60 2.28 -7.30 4.13
N ILE A 61 3.29 -6.42 4.25
CA ILE A 61 3.33 -5.37 5.28
C ILE A 61 2.14 -4.41 5.08
N CYS A 62 1.85 -3.99 3.84
CA CYS A 62 0.69 -3.16 3.54
C CYS A 62 -0.62 -3.85 3.96
N CYS A 63 -0.82 -5.12 3.62
CA CYS A 63 -2.01 -5.86 4.04
C CYS A 63 -2.18 -5.86 5.56
N TYR A 64 -1.09 -6.16 6.28
CA TYR A 64 -1.10 -6.12 7.74
C TYR A 64 -1.47 -4.74 8.28
N MET A 65 -0.82 -3.67 7.80
CA MET A 65 -1.08 -2.30 8.28
C MET A 65 -2.48 -1.83 7.95
N VAL A 66 -3.00 -2.11 6.75
CA VAL A 66 -4.38 -1.78 6.37
C VAL A 66 -5.35 -2.51 7.28
N CYS A 67 -5.17 -3.83 7.45
CA CYS A 67 -6.06 -4.65 8.28
C CYS A 67 -6.07 -4.16 9.74
N ASP A 68 -4.91 -3.87 10.32
CA ASP A 68 -4.82 -3.36 11.69
C ASP A 68 -5.53 -2.00 11.87
N VAL A 69 -5.40 -1.08 10.92
CA VAL A 69 -6.09 0.21 10.98
C VAL A 69 -7.60 0.02 10.93
N ILE A 70 -8.11 -0.79 9.99
CA ILE A 70 -9.54 -0.98 9.75
C ILE A 70 -10.21 -1.87 10.81
N SER A 71 -9.50 -2.85 11.37
CA SER A 71 -10.04 -3.78 12.38
C SER A 71 -10.00 -3.21 13.79
N SER A 72 -9.14 -2.21 14.06
CA SER A 72 -8.86 -1.76 15.43
C SER A 72 -10.09 -1.41 16.27
N ASP A 73 -11.14 -0.83 15.67
CA ASP A 73 -12.36 -0.46 16.40
C ASP A 73 -13.36 -1.62 16.55
N TYR A 74 -13.31 -2.60 15.64
CA TYR A 74 -14.04 -3.87 15.76
C TYR A 74 -13.42 -4.73 16.86
N HIS A 75 -12.09 -4.89 16.84
CA HIS A 75 -11.34 -5.64 17.84
C HIS A 75 -11.55 -5.09 19.25
N SER A 76 -11.43 -3.76 19.40
CA SER A 76 -11.55 -3.08 20.70
C SER A 76 -13.01 -2.84 21.12
N LYS A 77 -14.00 -3.23 20.30
CA LYS A 77 -15.43 -2.96 20.51
C LYS A 77 -15.76 -1.47 20.74
N THR A 78 -14.95 -0.56 20.18
CA THR A 78 -15.10 0.90 20.31
C THR A 78 -15.98 1.51 19.23
N LEU A 79 -16.51 0.70 18.31
CA LEU A 79 -17.28 1.18 17.17
C LEU A 79 -18.50 2.05 17.56
N LYS A 80 -19.15 1.72 18.69
CA LYS A 80 -20.29 2.47 19.24
C LYS A 80 -19.89 3.88 19.74
N THR A 81 -18.69 4.05 20.28
CA THR A 81 -18.20 5.35 20.77
C THR A 81 -17.61 6.18 19.64
N THR A 82 -16.99 5.54 18.65
CA THR A 82 -16.37 6.21 17.49
C THR A 82 -17.40 6.66 16.44
N ILE A 83 -18.50 5.92 16.26
CA ILE A 83 -19.53 6.19 15.26
C ILE A 83 -20.91 6.33 15.92
N PRO A 84 -21.17 7.45 16.63
CA PRO A 84 -22.44 7.64 17.34
C PRO A 84 -23.64 7.82 16.40
N TYR A 85 -23.43 8.20 15.14
CA TYR A 85 -24.51 8.51 14.20
C TYR A 85 -24.31 7.84 12.83
N ALA A 86 -25.40 7.42 12.18
CA ALA A 86 -25.33 6.88 10.82
C ALA A 86 -24.68 7.85 9.81
N LYS A 87 -24.84 9.17 10.01
CA LYS A 87 -24.23 10.21 9.17
C LYS A 87 -22.70 10.25 9.28
N SER A 88 -22.10 9.84 10.41
CA SER A 88 -20.64 9.86 10.59
C SER A 88 -19.93 8.65 9.97
N ARG A 89 -20.68 7.60 9.57
CA ARG A 89 -20.14 6.37 8.95
C ARG A 89 -19.30 6.60 7.70
N THR A 90 -19.72 7.54 6.84
CA THR A 90 -18.95 7.88 5.62
C THR A 90 -17.63 8.55 5.98
N SER A 91 -17.65 9.46 6.96
CA SER A 91 -16.44 10.12 7.47
C SER A 91 -15.50 9.13 8.16
N TYR A 92 -16.03 8.10 8.80
CA TYR A 92 -15.25 7.03 9.41
C TYR A 92 -14.50 6.21 8.36
N ILE A 93 -15.21 5.70 7.34
CA ILE A 93 -14.59 4.95 6.23
C ILE A 93 -13.52 5.81 5.53
N ALA A 94 -13.83 7.07 5.24
CA ALA A 94 -12.86 7.98 4.61
C ALA A 94 -11.60 8.17 5.48
N SER A 95 -11.76 8.36 6.80
CA SER A 95 -10.64 8.47 7.74
C SER A 95 -9.74 7.23 7.70
N LYS A 96 -10.34 6.04 7.84
CA LYS A 96 -9.60 4.78 7.81
C LYS A 96 -8.93 4.53 6.46
N SER A 97 -9.60 4.89 5.37
CA SER A 97 -9.04 4.75 4.01
C SER A 97 -7.81 5.63 3.79
N ILE A 98 -7.91 6.93 4.14
CA ILE A 98 -6.83 7.89 4.01
C ILE A 98 -5.62 7.47 4.85
N LEU A 99 -5.88 7.06 6.09
CA LEU A 99 -4.82 6.66 7.00
C LEU A 99 -4.10 5.39 6.54
N SER A 100 -4.87 4.38 6.12
CA SER A 100 -4.34 3.11 5.61
C SER A 100 -3.53 3.31 4.32
N ALA A 101 -4.03 4.16 3.42
CA ALA A 101 -3.31 4.47 2.19
C ALA A 101 -2.03 5.28 2.47
N GLY A 102 -2.13 6.28 3.34
CA GLY A 102 -1.02 7.15 3.72
C GLY A 102 0.13 6.38 4.37
N ILE A 103 -0.16 5.45 5.29
CA ILE A 103 0.89 4.69 5.96
C ILE A 103 1.59 3.69 5.04
N CYS A 104 0.84 3.04 4.13
CA CYS A 104 1.41 2.15 3.14
C CYS A 104 2.34 2.92 2.19
N PHE A 105 1.87 4.05 1.68
CA PHE A 105 2.67 4.89 0.80
C PHE A 105 3.91 5.46 1.52
N PHE A 106 3.76 5.86 2.79
CA PHE A 106 4.89 6.32 3.60
C PHE A 106 5.95 5.22 3.80
N ALA A 107 5.54 3.97 4.03
CA ALA A 107 6.47 2.84 4.12
C ALA A 107 7.26 2.64 2.82
N LEU A 108 6.61 2.79 1.64
CA LEU A 108 7.29 2.76 0.35
C LEU A 108 8.28 3.93 0.19
N LEU A 109 7.89 5.14 0.58
CA LEU A 109 8.77 6.31 0.53
C LEU A 109 10.02 6.11 1.39
N VAL A 110 9.88 5.53 2.59
CA VAL A 110 11.03 5.19 3.44
C VAL A 110 11.96 4.23 2.72
N HIS A 111 11.44 3.17 2.09
CA HIS A 111 12.25 2.24 1.31
C HIS A 111 12.97 2.92 0.14
N LEU A 112 12.24 3.67 -0.70
CA LEU A 112 12.80 4.31 -1.90
C LEU A 112 13.85 5.37 -1.54
N LEU A 113 13.57 6.23 -0.57
CA LEU A 113 14.48 7.30 -0.17
C LEU A 113 15.73 6.75 0.54
N SER A 114 15.59 5.74 1.39
CA SER A 114 16.75 5.12 2.05
C SER A 114 17.62 4.34 1.07
N SER A 115 17.01 3.59 0.14
CA SER A 115 17.74 2.87 -0.92
C SER A 115 18.45 3.84 -1.86
N PHE A 116 17.77 4.92 -2.27
CA PHE A 116 18.36 5.97 -3.10
C PHE A 116 19.53 6.65 -2.39
N THR A 117 19.36 7.06 -1.13
CA THR A 117 20.42 7.72 -0.35
C THR A 117 21.64 6.82 -0.19
N ALA A 118 21.44 5.53 0.13
CA ALA A 118 22.52 4.57 0.21
C ALA A 118 23.21 4.40 -1.16
N ALA A 119 22.44 4.25 -2.24
CA ALA A 119 23.00 4.12 -3.58
C ALA A 119 23.80 5.37 -4.00
N CYS A 120 23.36 6.59 -3.65
CA CYS A 120 24.13 7.82 -3.91
C CYS A 120 25.48 7.85 -3.19
N ILE A 121 25.55 7.29 -1.98
CA ILE A 121 26.77 7.32 -1.15
C ILE A 121 27.77 6.24 -1.59
N PHE A 122 27.27 5.05 -1.95
CA PHE A 122 28.10 3.86 -2.13
C PHE A 122 28.26 3.41 -3.59
N SER A 123 27.45 3.91 -4.53
CA SER A 123 27.58 3.55 -5.96
C SER A 123 28.77 4.27 -6.60
N PRO A 124 29.65 3.56 -7.34
CA PRO A 124 30.77 4.17 -8.04
C PRO A 124 30.34 5.03 -9.23
N ASN A 125 29.14 4.79 -9.79
CA ASN A 125 28.58 5.52 -10.92
C ASN A 125 27.24 6.15 -10.52
N SER A 126 27.18 7.50 -10.47
CA SER A 126 25.96 8.25 -10.16
C SER A 126 25.32 8.79 -11.44
N GLU A 127 24.40 8.03 -12.01
CA GLU A 127 23.56 8.49 -13.11
C GLU A 127 22.24 9.03 -12.57
N TRP A 128 22.07 10.34 -12.60
CA TRP A 128 20.87 11.02 -12.13
C TRP A 128 19.70 10.96 -13.14
N MET A 129 19.99 10.63 -14.40
CA MET A 129 19.00 10.63 -15.47
C MET A 129 18.00 9.48 -15.29
N GLY A 130 16.71 9.81 -15.37
CA GLY A 130 15.63 8.80 -15.37
C GLY A 130 15.06 8.43 -13.99
N TRP A 131 15.71 8.78 -12.87
CA TRP A 131 15.19 8.45 -11.53
C TRP A 131 13.85 9.14 -11.25
N GLY A 132 13.70 10.43 -11.60
CA GLY A 132 12.47 11.18 -11.35
C GLY A 132 11.24 10.58 -12.03
N GLN A 133 11.35 10.20 -13.30
CA GLN A 133 10.25 9.54 -14.02
C GLN A 133 9.92 8.17 -13.42
N SER A 134 10.96 7.39 -13.11
CA SER A 134 10.81 6.05 -12.53
C SER A 134 10.14 6.10 -11.16
N PHE A 135 10.56 7.03 -10.31
CA PHE A 135 9.96 7.29 -9.00
C PHE A 135 8.48 7.70 -9.11
N VAL A 136 8.15 8.62 -10.03
CA VAL A 136 6.77 9.07 -10.24
C VAL A 136 5.88 7.93 -10.71
N LEU A 137 6.33 7.14 -11.69
CA LEU A 137 5.54 6.01 -12.21
C LEU A 137 5.41 4.88 -11.18
N ALA A 138 6.48 4.54 -10.45
CA ALA A 138 6.41 3.61 -9.32
C ALA A 138 5.42 4.09 -8.25
N SER A 139 5.42 5.39 -7.93
CA SER A 139 4.49 6.00 -6.99
C SER A 139 3.04 5.92 -7.47
N ILE A 140 2.77 6.19 -8.74
CA ILE A 140 1.42 6.06 -9.33
C ILE A 140 0.95 4.60 -9.28
N GLY A 141 1.81 3.65 -9.65
CA GLY A 141 1.53 2.22 -9.58
C GLY A 141 1.25 1.75 -8.15
N ALA A 142 2.02 2.25 -7.18
CA ALA A 142 1.79 1.97 -5.76
C ALA A 142 0.48 2.57 -5.27
N ILE A 143 0.23 3.86 -5.50
CA ILE A 143 -0.97 4.55 -5.00
C ILE A 143 -2.24 3.90 -5.56
N SER A 144 -2.30 3.63 -6.86
CA SER A 144 -3.47 2.99 -7.48
C SER A 144 -3.75 1.60 -6.88
N THR A 145 -2.70 0.81 -6.65
CA THR A 145 -2.81 -0.53 -6.02
C THR A 145 -3.18 -0.46 -4.54
N ILE A 146 -2.59 0.48 -3.78
CA ILE A 146 -2.93 0.72 -2.37
C ILE A 146 -4.39 1.10 -2.24
N LEU A 147 -4.88 2.02 -3.08
CA LEU A 147 -6.29 2.43 -3.06
C LEU A 147 -7.21 1.23 -3.33
N PHE A 148 -6.88 0.40 -4.32
CA PHE A 148 -7.62 -0.82 -4.61
C PHE A 148 -7.66 -1.76 -3.40
N PHE A 149 -6.52 -2.06 -2.77
CA PHE A 149 -6.45 -2.94 -1.60
C PHE A 149 -7.18 -2.38 -0.38
N VAL A 150 -7.02 -1.09 -0.09
CA VAL A 150 -7.72 -0.44 1.00
C VAL A 150 -9.24 -0.55 0.80
N SER A 151 -9.74 -0.26 -0.40
CA SER A 151 -11.18 -0.32 -0.68
C SER A 151 -11.74 -1.74 -0.59
N ILE A 152 -11.05 -2.75 -1.12
CA ILE A 152 -11.52 -4.14 -1.08
C ILE A 152 -11.43 -4.76 0.33
N PHE A 153 -10.41 -4.41 1.11
CA PHE A 153 -10.28 -4.92 2.48
C PHE A 153 -11.27 -4.25 3.43
N ILE A 154 -11.52 -2.95 3.29
CA ILE A 154 -12.61 -2.29 4.02
C ILE A 154 -13.94 -2.92 3.64
N PHE A 155 -14.20 -3.16 2.35
CA PHE A 155 -15.41 -3.86 1.91
C PHE A 155 -15.56 -5.22 2.61
N CYS A 156 -14.51 -6.03 2.62
CA CYS A 156 -14.49 -7.33 3.30
C CYS A 156 -14.78 -7.20 4.81
N MET A 157 -14.14 -6.24 5.49
CA MET A 157 -14.37 -5.98 6.91
C MET A 157 -15.82 -5.56 7.20
N ILE A 158 -16.38 -4.66 6.39
CA ILE A 158 -17.75 -4.20 6.55
C ILE A 158 -18.76 -5.32 6.28
N VAL A 159 -18.50 -6.22 5.34
CA VAL A 159 -19.41 -7.34 5.05
C VAL A 159 -19.33 -8.39 6.16
N THR A 160 -18.12 -8.81 6.52
CA THR A 160 -17.88 -9.96 7.41
C THR A 160 -17.92 -9.62 8.90
N GLU A 161 -17.62 -8.37 9.28
CA GLU A 161 -17.45 -7.92 10.67
C GLU A 161 -16.46 -8.75 11.49
N ASN A 162 -15.59 -9.48 10.80
CA ASN A 162 -14.67 -10.41 11.43
C ASN A 162 -13.25 -10.08 11.01
N GLU A 163 -12.45 -9.67 11.98
CA GLU A 163 -11.05 -9.33 11.80
C GLU A 163 -10.25 -10.50 11.24
N ALA A 164 -10.42 -11.71 11.78
CA ALA A 164 -9.68 -12.89 11.35
C ALA A 164 -9.98 -13.25 9.89
N VAL A 165 -11.24 -13.15 9.49
CA VAL A 165 -11.66 -13.39 8.09
C VAL A 165 -11.08 -12.32 7.17
N THR A 166 -11.09 -11.06 7.59
CA THR A 166 -10.55 -9.94 6.80
C THR A 166 -9.03 -10.05 6.61
N ILE A 167 -8.29 -10.38 7.68
CA ILE A 167 -6.84 -10.60 7.60
C ILE A 167 -6.53 -11.80 6.69
N GLY A 168 -7.27 -12.91 6.85
CA GLY A 168 -7.12 -14.09 5.99
C GLY A 168 -7.41 -13.78 4.52
N PHE A 169 -8.46 -13.02 4.23
CA PHE A 169 -8.79 -12.56 2.89
C PHE A 169 -7.71 -11.66 2.31
N ALA A 170 -7.21 -10.68 3.08
CA ALA A 170 -6.19 -9.74 2.63
C ALA A 170 -4.87 -10.45 2.30
N MET A 171 -4.37 -11.28 3.23
CA MET A 171 -3.16 -12.07 3.03
C MET A 171 -3.31 -13.05 1.89
N GLY A 172 -4.42 -13.80 1.83
CA GLY A 172 -4.71 -14.73 0.74
C GLY A 172 -4.76 -14.05 -0.62
N THR A 173 -5.38 -12.87 -0.70
CA THR A 173 -5.45 -12.07 -1.94
C THR A 173 -4.06 -11.69 -2.43
N VAL A 174 -3.20 -11.16 -1.56
CA VAL A 174 -1.83 -10.80 -1.96
C VAL A 174 -1.00 -12.03 -2.30
N ILE A 175 -1.08 -13.13 -1.55
CA ILE A 175 -0.36 -14.36 -1.88
C ILE A 175 -0.77 -14.89 -3.25
N ILE A 176 -2.07 -14.91 -3.57
CA ILE A 176 -2.56 -15.31 -4.89
C ILE A 176 -1.99 -14.39 -5.97
N MET A 177 -1.97 -13.08 -5.74
CA MET A 177 -1.38 -12.13 -6.69
C MET A 177 0.11 -12.39 -6.89
N LEU A 178 0.89 -12.60 -5.82
CA LEU A 178 2.31 -12.94 -5.90
C LEU A 178 2.56 -14.26 -6.67
N ILE A 179 1.66 -15.24 -6.56
CA ILE A 179 1.72 -16.47 -7.37
C ILE A 179 1.44 -16.15 -8.85
N LEU A 180 0.43 -15.33 -9.14
CA LEU A 180 0.06 -14.95 -10.51
C LEU A 180 1.17 -14.18 -11.24
N GLU A 181 2.08 -13.53 -10.51
CA GLU A 181 3.24 -12.84 -11.07
C GLU A 181 4.24 -13.77 -11.76
N SER A 182 4.24 -15.06 -11.39
CA SER A 182 5.07 -16.06 -12.07
C SER A 182 4.61 -16.31 -13.52
N ILE A 183 3.38 -15.93 -13.86
CA ILE A 183 2.79 -16.10 -15.19
C ILE A 183 3.07 -14.83 -16.01
N LYS A 184 4.08 -14.89 -16.88
CA LYS A 184 4.58 -13.75 -17.68
C LYS A 184 3.49 -12.97 -18.43
N GLN A 185 2.46 -13.65 -18.93
CA GLN A 185 1.38 -13.01 -19.70
C GLN A 185 0.46 -12.15 -18.81
N ILE A 186 0.33 -12.49 -17.53
CA ILE A 186 -0.61 -11.86 -16.60
C ILE A 186 0.10 -10.86 -15.69
N SER A 187 1.38 -11.06 -15.41
CA SER A 187 2.16 -10.26 -14.44
C SER A 187 2.03 -8.75 -14.64
N THR A 188 2.00 -8.27 -15.89
CA THR A 188 1.86 -6.84 -16.22
C THR A 188 0.52 -6.24 -15.77
N TYR A 189 -0.51 -7.06 -15.57
CA TYR A 189 -1.84 -6.63 -15.11
C TYR A 189 -2.07 -6.88 -13.62
N VAL A 190 -1.16 -7.58 -12.94
CA VAL A 190 -1.30 -7.86 -11.51
C VAL A 190 -1.08 -6.56 -10.72
N PRO A 191 -1.97 -6.19 -9.80
CA PRO A 191 -1.85 -4.93 -9.05
C PRO A 191 -0.50 -4.80 -8.33
N THR A 192 -0.04 -5.87 -7.68
CA THR A 192 1.22 -5.90 -6.94
C THR A 192 2.47 -5.70 -7.80
N MET A 193 2.39 -5.84 -9.13
CA MET A 193 3.50 -5.56 -10.05
C MET A 193 3.59 -4.10 -10.49
N GLN A 194 2.51 -3.32 -10.35
CA GLN A 194 2.45 -1.98 -10.94
C GLN A 194 3.51 -1.03 -10.40
N VAL A 195 4.04 -1.29 -9.20
CA VAL A 195 5.13 -0.49 -8.62
C VAL A 195 6.45 -0.61 -9.41
N ILE A 196 6.64 -1.67 -10.21
CA ILE A 196 7.84 -1.90 -11.03
C ILE A 196 7.52 -1.96 -12.54
N THR A 197 6.37 -2.51 -12.96
CA THR A 197 6.07 -2.73 -14.38
C THR A 197 5.44 -1.53 -15.07
N LEU A 198 4.88 -0.58 -14.30
CA LEU A 198 4.11 0.52 -14.90
C LEU A 198 4.99 1.39 -15.81
N GLN A 199 6.24 1.67 -15.41
CA GLN A 199 7.16 2.44 -16.24
C GLN A 199 7.43 1.79 -17.58
N ALA A 200 7.81 0.50 -17.58
CA ALA A 200 8.05 -0.25 -18.80
C ALA A 200 6.79 -0.31 -19.69
N THR A 201 5.62 -0.48 -19.07
CA THR A 201 4.33 -0.53 -19.77
C THR A 201 3.98 0.81 -20.42
N VAL A 202 4.15 1.92 -19.71
CA VAL A 202 3.88 3.27 -20.22
C VAL A 202 4.83 3.62 -21.36
N ASN A 203 6.12 3.25 -21.24
CA ASN A 203 7.11 3.50 -22.28
C ASN A 203 6.87 2.64 -23.54
N ALA A 204 6.39 1.40 -23.38
CA ALA A 204 6.06 0.53 -24.50
C ALA A 204 4.70 0.88 -25.15
N ASN A 205 3.69 1.15 -24.33
CA ASN A 205 2.34 1.50 -24.75
C ASN A 205 1.63 2.34 -23.67
N PHE A 206 1.67 3.66 -23.87
CA PHE A 206 1.05 4.65 -22.98
C PHE A 206 -0.43 4.37 -22.68
N SER A 207 -1.21 3.97 -23.70
CA SER A 207 -2.64 3.68 -23.55
C SER A 207 -2.88 2.50 -22.61
N THR A 208 -2.05 1.45 -22.71
CA THR A 208 -2.15 0.28 -21.83
C THR A 208 -1.86 0.65 -20.39
N GLY A 209 -0.82 1.45 -20.13
CA GLY A 209 -0.47 1.92 -18.79
C GLY A 209 -1.61 2.72 -18.15
N ILE A 210 -2.23 3.64 -18.89
CA ILE A 210 -3.40 4.40 -18.42
C ILE A 210 -4.58 3.49 -18.11
N LEU A 211 -4.88 2.51 -18.97
CA LEU A 211 -6.00 1.59 -18.76
C LEU A 211 -5.83 0.77 -17.48
N ILE A 212 -4.62 0.31 -17.19
CA ILE A 212 -4.33 -0.44 -15.95
C ILE A 212 -4.55 0.43 -14.72
N VAL A 213 -3.96 1.63 -14.68
CA VAL A 213 -4.14 2.56 -13.56
C VAL A 213 -5.61 2.96 -13.42
N GLY A 214 -6.28 3.25 -14.54
CA GLY A 214 -7.69 3.61 -14.58
C GLY A 214 -8.59 2.50 -14.06
N ALA A 215 -8.32 1.24 -14.40
CA ALA A 215 -9.07 0.09 -13.91
C ALA A 215 -8.92 -0.08 -12.39
N LEU A 216 -7.71 0.03 -11.85
CA LEU A 216 -7.46 -0.05 -10.41
C LEU A 216 -8.19 1.05 -9.64
N VAL A 217 -8.09 2.29 -10.12
CA VAL A 217 -8.75 3.44 -9.49
C VAL A 217 -10.27 3.32 -9.60
N PHE A 218 -10.80 2.89 -10.75
CA PHE A 218 -12.24 2.66 -10.94
C PHE A 218 -12.76 1.61 -9.97
N LEU A 219 -12.08 0.46 -9.85
CA LEU A 219 -12.44 -0.59 -8.90
C LEU A 219 -12.38 -0.09 -7.46
N ALA A 220 -11.34 0.67 -7.08
CA ALA A 220 -11.22 1.25 -5.75
C ALA A 220 -12.41 2.17 -5.43
N ILE A 221 -12.80 3.05 -6.36
CA ILE A 221 -13.95 3.94 -6.21
C ILE A 221 -15.25 3.11 -6.10
N ALA A 222 -15.44 2.13 -6.97
CA ALA A 222 -16.61 1.26 -6.96
C ALA A 222 -16.76 0.53 -5.62
N PHE A 223 -15.70 -0.13 -5.13
CA PHE A 223 -15.71 -0.78 -3.82
C PHE A 223 -15.96 0.19 -2.68
N SER A 224 -15.39 1.40 -2.71
CA SER A 224 -15.62 2.42 -1.69
C SER A 224 -17.08 2.90 -1.65
N LEU A 225 -17.71 3.08 -2.82
CA LEU A 225 -19.12 3.44 -2.93
C LEU A 225 -20.04 2.32 -2.45
N PHE A 226 -19.79 1.08 -2.86
CA PHE A 226 -20.54 -0.08 -2.39
C PHE A 226 -20.42 -0.27 -0.89
N THR A 227 -19.20 -0.20 -0.35
CA THR A 227 -18.92 -0.26 1.08
C THR A 227 -19.71 0.81 1.83
N THR A 228 -19.67 2.05 1.36
CA THR A 228 -20.39 3.17 2.01
C THR A 228 -21.90 2.93 1.98
N SER A 229 -22.45 2.43 0.86
CA SER A 229 -23.87 2.12 0.72
C SER A 229 -24.31 1.03 1.70
N ILE A 230 -23.56 -0.07 1.79
CA ILE A 230 -23.82 -1.18 2.71
C ILE A 230 -23.69 -0.69 4.16
N PHE A 231 -22.58 -0.03 4.49
CA PHE A 231 -22.30 0.39 5.86
C PHE A 231 -23.34 1.39 6.39
N ARG A 232 -23.93 2.23 5.53
CA ARG A 232 -25.03 3.14 5.93
C ARG A 232 -26.29 2.40 6.36
N ARG A 233 -26.56 1.22 5.79
CA ARG A 233 -27.76 0.42 6.07
C ARG A 233 -27.56 -0.64 7.13
N LYS A 234 -26.30 -0.97 7.44
CA LYS A 234 -25.96 -2.04 8.39
C LYS A 234 -26.24 -1.63 9.83
N ASP A 235 -26.83 -2.52 10.63
CA ASP A 235 -26.99 -2.31 12.06
C ASP A 235 -25.68 -2.61 12.79
N LEU A 236 -25.16 -1.62 13.51
CA LEU A 236 -23.90 -1.72 14.26
C LEU A 236 -24.15 -1.97 15.77
N PHE A 237 -25.41 -2.16 16.15
CA PHE A 237 -25.88 -2.20 17.53
C PHE A 237 -26.71 -3.46 17.76
N VAL A 238 -26.04 -4.61 17.79
CA VAL A 238 -26.49 -5.74 18.61
C VAL A 238 -25.76 -5.68 19.96
#